data_AF-A0A915PF84-F1
#
_entry.id   AF-A0A915PF84-F1
#
_cell.length_a   1.000
_cell.length_b   1.000
_cell.length_c   1.000
_cell.angle_alpha   90.00
_cell.angle_beta   90.00
_cell.angle_gamma   90.00
#
_symmetry.space_group_name_H-M   'P 1'
#
loop_
_entity.id
_entity.type
_entity.pdbx_description
1 polymer ?
#
loop_
_entity_poly.entity_id
_entity_poly.type
_entity_poly.pdbx_seq_one_letter_code
_entity_poly.pdbx_strand_id
1 'polypeptide(L)'
;MTVGLFIWYVARGIHMLSSAFQVRDGYPRFIVGDVMMKSNPLSWALYVGYFYTVPVFEIATILDWTFTSTTLTLLDFYILKTINYYLYFIKGMRKLETFYPRKRAELTSVAGKVFLGGGILLAILYEYHLEDLPLISDLEYSHLVNYFSSNIYEQNFIKSLGRETIVKATLPSQGKVQYVHPVWEAQLIQLIDEAIDGLKLKSRIYLRRMRIQEQKDNLLKKTDTTPLETAREWEMEIERQNLEDFSDVLKSTNCSDVFEMDISEIIRPLITVPNGGLMYEGPIIGEKQLILKPDCRTRAEGVSVPHVITLEQYGMSHDGSVISAAGAPQFLFFVSKVSSSYLRLLNISTPSLVMTFVMVYLLSFKLRDILMTKPFELTFRELGDPSRLIRLCSSISSAREAKLYDLEHDLYGKLIYILRSSETLIRYTQYKMKNIV
;
A
#
# COMPACT_ATOMS: atom_id res chain seq x y z
N MET A 1 -4.94 -27.62 -4.44
CA MET A 1 -5.70 -26.57 -3.72
C MET A 1 -4.71 -25.56 -3.18
N THR A 2 -4.95 -24.27 -3.38
CA THR A 2 -4.12 -23.23 -2.76
C THR A 2 -4.21 -23.37 -1.23
N VAL A 3 -3.09 -23.22 -0.53
CA VAL A 3 -3.03 -23.38 0.94
C VAL A 3 -4.10 -22.53 1.66
N GLY A 4 -4.44 -21.37 1.11
CA GLY A 4 -5.52 -20.51 1.63
C GLY A 4 -6.91 -21.15 1.57
N LEU A 5 -7.27 -21.83 0.46
CA LEU A 5 -8.55 -22.53 0.34
C LEU A 5 -8.64 -23.70 1.33
N PHE A 6 -7.51 -24.40 1.54
CA PHE A 6 -7.44 -25.47 2.53
C PHE A 6 -7.67 -24.95 3.95
N ILE A 7 -6.98 -23.87 4.36
CA ILE A 7 -7.16 -23.24 5.69
C ILE A 7 -8.61 -22.77 5.88
N TRP A 8 -9.20 -22.13 4.86
CA TRP A 8 -10.59 -21.68 4.92
C TRP A 8 -11.57 -22.85 5.09
N TYR A 9 -11.35 -23.95 4.37
CA TYR A 9 -12.17 -25.16 4.50
C TYR A 9 -12.04 -25.79 5.89
N VAL A 10 -10.82 -25.89 6.44
CA VAL A 10 -10.60 -26.37 7.81
C VAL A 10 -11.30 -25.47 8.83
N ALA A 11 -11.18 -24.15 8.71
CA ALA A 11 -11.86 -23.19 9.60
C ALA A 11 -13.40 -23.32 9.52
N ARG A 12 -13.96 -23.49 8.32
CA ARG A 12 -15.39 -23.75 8.12
C ARG A 12 -15.82 -25.09 8.72
N GLY A 13 -14.99 -26.12 8.60
CA GLY A 13 -15.22 -27.41 9.25
C GLY A 13 -15.29 -27.29 10.77
N ILE A 14 -14.36 -26.56 11.39
CA ILE A 14 -14.36 -26.29 12.84
C ILE A 14 -15.61 -25.52 13.25
N HIS A 15 -16.02 -24.50 12.48
CA HIS A 15 -17.25 -23.75 12.75
C HIS A 15 -18.50 -24.64 12.68
N MET A 16 -18.64 -25.48 11.64
CA MET A 16 -19.78 -26.39 11.51
C MET A 16 -19.80 -27.45 12.63
N LEU A 17 -18.65 -27.99 13.02
CA LEU A 17 -18.54 -28.92 14.14
C LEU A 17 -18.95 -28.26 15.46
N SER A 18 -18.52 -27.01 15.70
CA SER A 18 -18.89 -26.25 16.90
C SER A 18 -20.40 -25.97 16.95
N SER A 19 -21.00 -25.62 15.80
CA SER A 19 -22.45 -25.43 15.69
C SER A 19 -23.23 -26.74 15.91
N ALA A 20 -22.73 -27.86 15.40
CA ALA A 20 -23.33 -29.18 15.63
C ALA A 20 -23.30 -29.57 17.12
N PHE A 21 -22.18 -29.31 17.81
CA PHE A 21 -22.11 -29.51 19.26
C PHE A 21 -23.10 -28.63 20.01
N GLN A 22 -23.26 -27.37 19.61
CA GLN A 22 -24.23 -26.47 20.23
C GLN A 22 -25.68 -26.94 20.05
N VAL A 23 -26.05 -27.45 18.88
CA VAL A 23 -27.41 -28.00 18.64
C VAL A 23 -27.63 -29.29 19.43
N ARG A 24 -26.61 -30.14 19.58
CA ARG A 24 -26.68 -31.39 20.35
C ARG A 24 -26.87 -31.14 21.85
N ASP A 25 -26.09 -30.22 22.41
CA ASP A 25 -26.07 -29.97 23.85
C ASP A 25 -27.18 -29.00 24.30
N GLY A 26 -27.79 -28.27 23.34
CA GLY A 26 -28.89 -27.35 23.57
C GLY A 26 -28.45 -25.96 24.05
N TYR A 27 -29.39 -25.01 24.09
CA TYR A 27 -29.13 -23.64 24.54
C TYR A 27 -29.42 -23.48 26.04
N PRO A 28 -28.58 -22.75 26.80
CA PRO A 28 -28.86 -22.45 28.20
C PRO A 28 -30.13 -21.60 28.34
N ARG A 29 -30.84 -21.75 29.46
CA ARG A 29 -32.09 -21.00 29.72
C ARG A 29 -31.88 -19.50 29.88
N PHE A 30 -30.68 -19.07 30.26
CA PHE A 30 -30.31 -17.68 30.51
C PHE A 30 -28.97 -17.40 29.82
N ILE A 31 -28.88 -16.27 29.11
CA ILE A 31 -27.69 -15.83 28.38
C ILE A 31 -27.21 -14.53 29.06
N VAL A 32 -26.62 -14.69 30.25
CA VAL A 32 -26.24 -13.54 31.08
C VAL A 32 -24.89 -12.96 30.68
N GLY A 33 -24.95 -11.77 30.10
CA GLY A 33 -23.81 -10.86 29.91
C GLY A 33 -22.91 -11.18 28.72
N ASP A 34 -22.01 -10.24 28.43
CA ASP A 34 -21.05 -10.40 27.34
C ASP A 34 -19.96 -11.40 27.74
N VAL A 35 -19.74 -12.43 26.90
CA VAL A 35 -18.73 -13.50 27.10
C VAL A 35 -17.33 -12.94 27.37
N MET A 36 -17.04 -11.77 26.81
CA MET A 36 -15.75 -11.08 26.92
C MET A 36 -15.58 -10.28 28.23
N MET A 37 -16.65 -9.99 28.98
CA MET A 37 -16.58 -9.23 30.25
C MET A 37 -16.11 -10.09 31.44
N LYS A 38 -14.96 -10.75 31.30
CA LYS A 38 -14.32 -11.53 32.37
C LYS A 38 -13.29 -10.69 33.12
N SER A 39 -12.89 -11.12 34.31
CA SER A 39 -11.90 -10.40 35.15
C SER A 39 -10.45 -10.47 34.62
N ASN A 40 -10.22 -11.17 33.52
CA ASN A 40 -8.87 -11.47 33.00
C ASN A 40 -8.33 -10.31 32.14
N PRO A 41 -7.01 -10.03 32.18
CA PRO A 41 -6.41 -8.96 31.39
C PRO A 41 -6.54 -9.20 29.88
N LEU A 42 -6.47 -10.47 29.44
CA LEU A 42 -6.67 -10.84 28.04
C LEU A 42 -8.10 -10.55 27.58
N SER A 43 -9.10 -10.93 28.40
CA SER A 43 -10.51 -10.64 28.10
C SER A 43 -10.78 -9.14 28.06
N TRP A 44 -10.13 -8.37 28.94
CA TRP A 44 -10.19 -6.91 28.90
C TRP A 44 -9.62 -6.35 27.60
N ALA A 45 -8.42 -6.78 27.19
CA ALA A 45 -7.79 -6.32 25.94
C ALA A 45 -8.62 -6.70 24.70
N LEU A 46 -9.16 -7.92 24.65
CA LEU A 46 -10.03 -8.37 23.56
C LEU A 46 -11.32 -7.54 23.49
N TYR A 47 -11.93 -7.22 24.63
CA TYR A 47 -13.15 -6.42 24.69
C TYR A 47 -12.92 -4.95 24.28
N VAL A 48 -11.77 -4.38 24.65
CA VAL A 48 -11.33 -3.06 24.18
C VAL A 48 -11.10 -3.09 22.67
N GLY A 49 -10.45 -4.13 22.15
CA GLY A 49 -10.30 -4.34 20.71
C GLY A 49 -11.64 -4.43 19.99
N TYR A 50 -12.59 -5.21 20.51
CA TYR A 50 -13.94 -5.36 19.98
C TYR A 50 -14.71 -4.03 19.86
N PHE A 51 -14.57 -3.13 20.84
CA PHE A 51 -15.20 -1.82 20.79
C PHE A 51 -14.58 -0.91 19.71
N TYR A 52 -13.27 -1.02 19.47
CA TYR A 52 -12.58 -0.22 18.46
C TYR A 52 -12.62 -0.82 17.06
N THR A 53 -12.97 -2.09 16.89
CA THR A 53 -13.24 -2.68 15.58
C THR A 53 -14.56 -2.15 15.02
N VAL A 54 -14.49 -1.07 14.26
CA VAL A 54 -15.66 -0.49 13.57
C VAL A 54 -15.97 -1.33 12.32
N PRO A 55 -17.25 -1.66 12.02
CA PRO A 55 -18.50 -1.33 12.74
C PRO A 55 -19.04 -2.47 13.63
N VAL A 56 -18.17 -3.34 14.16
CA VAL A 56 -18.59 -4.60 14.82
C VAL A 56 -19.43 -4.32 16.08
N PHE A 57 -19.01 -3.36 16.91
CA PHE A 57 -19.75 -2.99 18.13
C PHE A 57 -21.15 -2.44 17.84
N GLU A 58 -21.25 -1.57 16.82
CA GLU A 58 -22.51 -0.95 16.42
C GLU A 58 -23.48 -1.99 15.85
N ILE A 59 -23.01 -2.85 14.95
CA ILE A 59 -23.84 -3.91 14.36
C ILE A 59 -24.31 -4.88 15.44
N ALA A 60 -23.42 -5.32 16.33
CA ALA A 60 -23.78 -6.24 17.40
C ALA A 60 -24.81 -5.62 18.36
N THR A 61 -24.68 -4.33 18.69
CA THR A 61 -25.64 -3.63 19.55
C THR A 61 -27.01 -3.52 18.91
N ILE A 62 -27.07 -3.19 17.61
CA ILE A 62 -28.33 -3.13 16.86
C ILE A 62 -28.95 -4.52 16.77
N LEU A 63 -28.15 -5.54 16.44
CA LEU A 63 -28.60 -6.92 16.34
C LEU A 63 -29.20 -7.42 17.66
N ASP A 64 -28.52 -7.19 18.77
CA ASP A 64 -28.98 -7.54 20.12
C ASP A 64 -30.30 -6.84 20.47
N TRP A 65 -30.42 -5.54 20.17
CA TRP A 65 -31.68 -4.80 20.38
C TRP A 65 -32.82 -5.33 19.50
N THR A 66 -32.56 -5.66 18.24
CA THR A 66 -33.61 -6.17 17.32
C THR A 66 -34.16 -7.53 17.71
N PHE A 67 -33.32 -8.41 18.27
CA PHE A 67 -33.71 -9.80 18.58
C PHE A 67 -34.03 -10.03 20.07
N THR A 68 -33.76 -9.06 20.94
CA THR A 68 -34.08 -9.15 22.36
C THR A 68 -35.30 -8.31 22.71
N SER A 69 -36.29 -8.90 23.36
CA SER A 69 -37.45 -8.17 23.89
C SER A 69 -37.03 -7.28 25.07
N THR A 70 -37.08 -5.96 24.91
CA THR A 70 -36.73 -4.94 25.93
C THR A 70 -37.73 -3.78 25.87
N THR A 71 -37.89 -3.06 26.98
CA THR A 71 -38.69 -1.82 27.03
C THR A 71 -37.93 -0.57 26.61
N LEU A 72 -36.60 -0.66 26.46
CA LEU A 72 -35.74 0.47 26.15
C LEU A 72 -35.80 0.83 24.67
N THR A 73 -35.81 2.13 24.36
CA THR A 73 -35.63 2.62 22.99
C THR A 73 -34.24 2.24 22.47
N LEU A 74 -34.05 2.21 21.15
CA LEU A 74 -32.74 1.89 20.55
C LEU A 74 -31.61 2.80 21.08
N LEU A 75 -31.89 4.09 21.25
CA LEU A 75 -30.90 5.04 21.76
C LEU A 75 -30.58 4.79 23.24
N ASP A 76 -31.60 4.51 24.06
CA ASP A 76 -31.42 4.15 25.47
C ASP A 76 -30.63 2.84 25.65
N PHE A 77 -30.91 1.86 24.79
CA PHE A 77 -30.19 0.59 24.76
C PHE A 77 -28.73 0.77 24.35
N TYR A 78 -28.47 1.61 23.34
CA TYR A 78 -27.12 1.97 22.92
C TYR A 78 -26.35 2.71 24.04
N ILE A 79 -27.00 3.65 24.72
CA ILE A 79 -26.44 4.35 25.88
C ILE A 79 -26.09 3.37 26.99
N LEU A 80 -26.98 2.44 27.34
CA LEU A 80 -26.74 1.40 28.34
C LEU A 80 -25.52 0.52 28.01
N LYS A 81 -25.41 0.03 26.76
CA LYS A 81 -24.26 -0.78 26.30
C LYS A 81 -22.96 0.01 26.33
N THR A 82 -23.01 1.28 25.93
CA THR A 82 -21.87 2.19 25.96
C THR A 82 -21.39 2.45 27.39
N ILE A 83 -22.30 2.75 28.33
CA ILE A 83 -21.98 2.91 29.76
C ILE A 83 -21.34 1.64 30.31
N ASN A 84 -21.91 0.47 30.02
CA ASN A 84 -21.38 -0.80 30.48
C ASN A 84 -19.94 -1.03 29.97
N TYR A 85 -19.66 -0.71 28.71
CA TYR A 85 -18.31 -0.74 28.15
C TYR A 85 -17.33 0.15 28.92
N TYR A 86 -17.66 1.44 29.10
CA TYR A 86 -16.76 2.38 29.79
C TYR A 86 -16.51 1.98 31.25
N LEU A 87 -17.54 1.51 31.97
CA LEU A 87 -17.37 1.03 33.34
C LEU A 87 -16.43 -0.18 33.41
N TYR A 88 -16.53 -1.11 32.47
CA TYR A 88 -15.63 -2.26 32.39
C TYR A 88 -14.20 -1.85 31.97
N PHE A 89 -14.05 -0.88 31.06
CA PHE A 89 -12.76 -0.29 30.71
C PHE A 89 -12.06 0.28 31.94
N ILE A 90 -12.77 1.13 32.71
CA ILE A 90 -12.26 1.73 33.94
C ILE A 90 -11.92 0.66 34.97
N LYS A 91 -12.78 -0.35 35.15
CA LYS A 91 -12.50 -1.47 36.07
C LYS A 91 -11.19 -2.18 35.72
N GLY A 92 -10.91 -2.41 34.44
CA GLY A 92 -9.64 -3.00 34.01
C GLY A 92 -8.44 -2.08 34.26
N MET A 93 -8.57 -0.79 33.99
CA MET A 93 -7.53 0.21 34.31
C MET A 93 -7.24 0.28 35.80
N ARG A 94 -8.27 0.34 36.66
CA ARG A 94 -8.12 0.30 38.12
C ARG A 94 -7.47 -1.00 38.59
N LYS A 95 -7.83 -2.14 37.98
CA LYS A 95 -7.19 -3.43 38.29
C LYS A 95 -5.70 -3.43 37.91
N LEU A 96 -5.34 -2.83 36.78
CA LEU A 96 -3.94 -2.65 36.36
C LEU A 96 -3.17 -1.78 37.37
N GLU A 97 -3.77 -0.67 37.82
CA GLU A 97 -3.20 0.21 38.85
C GLU A 97 -3.00 -0.53 40.18
N THR A 98 -3.92 -1.43 40.57
CA THR A 98 -3.76 -2.24 41.78
C THR A 98 -2.66 -3.31 41.66
N PHE A 99 -2.44 -3.89 40.47
CA PHE A 99 -1.37 -4.86 40.25
C PHE A 99 0.00 -4.21 40.11
N TYR A 100 0.06 -3.01 39.56
CA TYR A 100 1.30 -2.23 39.39
C TYR A 100 1.17 -0.88 40.12
N PRO A 101 1.10 -0.89 41.46
CA PRO A 101 0.94 0.32 42.23
C PRO A 101 2.18 1.21 42.06
N ARG A 102 1.95 2.47 41.67
CA ARG A 102 3.00 3.49 41.63
C ARG A 102 3.04 4.23 42.95
N LYS A 103 4.23 4.55 43.46
CA LYS A 103 4.34 5.43 44.61
C LYS A 103 3.92 6.84 44.21
N ARG A 104 3.39 7.59 45.18
CA ARG A 104 3.02 9.00 44.95
C ARG A 104 4.27 9.78 44.52
N ALA A 105 4.14 10.55 43.43
CA ALA A 105 5.21 11.37 42.84
C ALA A 105 6.45 10.62 42.34
N GLU A 106 6.30 9.35 41.93
CA GLU A 106 7.38 8.60 41.29
C GLU A 106 7.53 8.99 39.81
N LEU A 107 8.78 9.20 39.36
CA LEU A 107 9.10 9.51 37.97
C LEU A 107 8.70 8.33 37.08
N THR A 108 8.06 8.63 35.94
CA THR A 108 7.70 7.61 34.95
C THR A 108 8.93 7.00 34.32
N SER A 109 8.97 5.67 34.23
CA SER A 109 10.12 4.91 33.71
C SER A 109 10.52 5.38 32.31
N VAL A 110 11.81 5.68 32.12
CA VAL A 110 12.36 6.09 30.81
C VAL A 110 12.13 5.02 29.76
N ALA A 111 12.30 3.74 30.13
CA ALA A 111 12.04 2.60 29.23
C ALA A 111 10.60 2.61 28.68
N GLY A 112 9.60 2.85 29.53
CA GLY A 112 8.20 2.94 29.10
C GLY A 112 7.94 4.11 28.13
N LYS A 113 8.62 5.25 28.32
CA LYS A 113 8.50 6.41 27.43
C LYS A 113 9.11 6.13 26.06
N VAL A 114 10.32 5.55 26.03
CA VAL A 114 11.03 5.23 24.80
C VAL A 114 10.27 4.14 24.03
N PHE A 115 9.75 3.13 24.71
CA PHE A 115 9.01 2.05 24.06
C PHE A 115 7.70 2.54 23.46
N LEU A 116 6.87 3.25 24.25
CA LEU A 116 5.57 3.72 23.79
C LEU A 116 5.71 4.86 22.75
N GLY A 117 6.54 5.86 23.04
CA GLY A 117 6.76 7.00 22.15
C GLY A 117 7.56 6.63 20.90
N GLY A 118 8.60 5.82 21.05
CA GLY A 118 9.41 5.33 19.93
C GLY A 118 8.63 4.38 19.02
N GLY A 119 7.75 3.53 19.57
CA GLY A 119 6.87 2.67 18.78
C GLY A 119 5.89 3.47 17.90
N ILE A 120 5.31 4.55 18.44
CA ILE A 120 4.44 5.45 17.67
C ILE A 120 5.23 6.17 16.57
N LEU A 121 6.43 6.68 16.88
CA LEU A 121 7.29 7.36 15.90
C LEU A 121 7.76 6.41 14.78
N LEU A 122 8.14 5.17 15.12
CA LEU A 122 8.52 4.16 14.14
C LEU A 122 7.36 3.77 13.23
N ALA A 123 6.14 3.66 13.76
CA ALA A 123 4.95 3.41 12.95
C ALA A 123 4.72 4.52 11.92
N ILE A 124 4.87 5.78 12.33
CA ILE A 124 4.77 6.95 11.45
C ILE A 124 5.88 6.91 10.39
N LEU A 125 7.14 6.70 10.79
CA LEU A 125 8.28 6.67 9.87
C LEU A 125 8.21 5.50 8.87
N TYR A 126 7.71 4.34 9.30
CA TYR A 126 7.52 3.18 8.44
C TYR A 126 6.48 3.43 7.34
N GLU A 127 5.40 4.17 7.66
CA GLU A 127 4.38 4.57 6.70
C GLU A 127 4.94 5.55 5.65
N TYR A 128 5.87 6.43 6.04
CA TYR A 128 6.55 7.35 5.13
C TYR A 128 7.61 6.70 4.22
N HIS A 129 8.36 5.69 4.71
CA HIS A 129 9.49 5.11 3.96
C HIS A 129 9.08 4.14 2.83
N LEU A 130 7.81 3.71 2.80
CA LEU A 130 7.29 2.82 1.75
C LEU A 130 7.11 3.49 0.36
N GLU A 131 7.53 4.76 0.21
CA GLU A 131 7.26 5.59 -0.98
C GLU A 131 8.49 5.90 -1.87
N ASP A 132 9.69 5.46 -1.51
CA ASP A 132 10.93 5.82 -2.23
C ASP A 132 11.17 4.95 -3.49
N LEU A 133 10.48 5.29 -4.58
CA LEU A 133 10.86 4.90 -5.96
C LEU A 133 12.04 5.77 -6.44
N PRO A 134 12.86 5.30 -7.41
CA PRO A 134 13.90 6.12 -8.05
C PRO A 134 13.23 7.15 -8.98
N LEU A 135 12.75 8.21 -8.35
CA LEU A 135 12.04 9.34 -8.97
C LEU A 135 13.05 10.35 -9.52
N ILE A 136 12.63 11.12 -10.52
CA ILE A 136 13.43 12.24 -11.04
C ILE A 136 13.69 13.28 -9.93
N SER A 137 14.89 13.87 -9.92
CA SER A 137 15.22 14.96 -8.99
C SER A 137 14.49 16.25 -9.38
N ASP A 138 14.23 17.14 -8.42
CA ASP A 138 13.52 18.40 -8.65
C ASP A 138 14.19 19.32 -9.66
N LEU A 139 15.52 19.29 -9.68
CA LEU A 139 16.32 20.09 -10.60
C LEU A 139 16.18 19.56 -12.03
N GLU A 140 16.28 18.24 -12.23
CA GLU A 140 16.10 17.62 -13.55
C GLU A 140 14.67 17.79 -14.09
N TYR A 141 13.66 17.71 -13.22
CA TYR A 141 12.27 17.97 -13.60
C TYR A 141 12.07 19.41 -14.10
N SER A 142 12.67 20.38 -13.41
CA SER A 142 12.59 21.79 -13.79
C SER A 142 13.27 22.05 -15.14
N HIS A 143 14.41 21.39 -15.41
CA HIS A 143 15.08 21.44 -16.70
C HIS A 143 14.21 20.83 -17.82
N LEU A 144 13.53 19.71 -17.56
CA LEU A 144 12.61 19.08 -18.52
C LEU A 144 11.43 20.00 -18.86
N VAL A 145 10.84 20.66 -17.86
CA VAL A 145 9.71 21.60 -18.06
C VAL A 145 10.14 22.85 -18.84
N ASN A 146 11.37 23.31 -18.61
CA ASN A 146 11.96 24.43 -19.36
C ASN A 146 12.29 24.02 -20.81
N TYR A 147 12.69 22.77 -21.02
CA TYR A 147 12.96 22.21 -22.35
C TYR A 147 11.71 22.25 -23.28
N PHE A 148 10.51 22.13 -22.72
CA PHE A 148 9.25 22.24 -23.47
C PHE A 148 8.58 23.62 -23.38
N SER A 149 9.33 24.67 -23.04
CA SER A 149 8.77 26.03 -22.93
C SER A 149 8.14 26.56 -24.24
N SER A 150 8.59 26.09 -25.40
CA SER A 150 8.05 26.47 -26.71
C SER A 150 6.72 25.78 -27.06
N ASN A 151 6.45 24.59 -26.51
CA ASN A 151 5.24 23.81 -26.79
C ASN A 151 4.35 23.73 -25.54
N ILE A 152 3.32 24.58 -25.50
CA ILE A 152 2.44 24.71 -24.34
C ILE A 152 1.67 23.42 -23.99
N TYR A 153 1.39 22.57 -24.99
CA TYR A 153 0.67 21.31 -24.78
C TYR A 153 1.54 20.27 -24.07
N GLU A 154 2.79 20.11 -24.50
CA GLU A 154 3.76 19.19 -23.89
C GLU A 154 4.14 19.64 -22.49
N GLN A 155 4.31 20.94 -22.29
CA GLN A 155 4.60 21.50 -20.97
C GLN A 155 3.46 21.26 -19.98
N ASN A 156 2.21 21.49 -20.41
CA ASN A 156 1.04 21.23 -19.58
C ASN A 156 0.84 19.74 -19.31
N PHE A 157 1.15 18.88 -20.28
CA PHE A 157 1.11 17.43 -20.11
C PHE A 157 2.10 16.96 -19.03
N ILE A 158 3.36 17.37 -19.10
CA ILE A 158 4.38 17.02 -18.09
C ILE A 158 3.99 17.55 -16.71
N LYS A 159 3.49 18.80 -16.63
CA LYS A 159 2.97 19.38 -15.39
C LYS A 159 1.79 18.59 -14.81
N SER A 160 0.91 18.05 -15.65
CA SER A 160 -0.26 17.26 -15.21
C SER A 160 0.10 15.90 -14.60
N LEU A 161 1.22 15.32 -15.03
CA LEU A 161 1.70 14.02 -14.58
C LEU A 161 2.41 14.09 -13.23
N GLY A 162 3.09 15.21 -12.94
CA GLY A 162 3.85 15.41 -11.70
C GLY A 162 5.17 14.63 -11.68
N ARG A 163 6.14 15.15 -10.93
CA ARG A 163 7.51 14.58 -10.83
C ARG A 163 7.50 13.12 -10.37
N GLU A 164 6.55 12.76 -9.52
CA GLU A 164 6.49 11.47 -8.85
C GLU A 164 6.00 10.31 -9.74
N THR A 165 5.70 10.58 -11.01
CA THR A 165 5.31 9.56 -12.00
C THR A 165 6.40 9.29 -13.03
N ILE A 166 7.50 10.04 -12.98
CA ILE A 166 8.57 9.97 -13.97
C ILE A 166 9.69 9.10 -13.41
N VAL A 167 9.91 7.96 -14.06
CA VAL A 167 10.99 7.04 -13.74
C VAL A 167 12.10 7.22 -14.76
N LYS A 168 13.30 7.53 -14.27
CA LYS A 168 14.51 7.62 -15.08
C LYS A 168 15.19 6.25 -15.15
N ALA A 169 15.40 5.74 -16.35
CA ALA A 169 16.21 4.55 -16.59
C ALA A 169 17.42 4.90 -17.45
N THR A 170 18.59 4.50 -17.02
CA THR A 170 19.84 4.69 -17.77
C THR A 170 20.34 3.33 -18.24
N LEU A 171 20.60 3.20 -19.54
CA LEU A 171 21.33 2.04 -20.05
C LEU A 171 22.83 2.28 -19.90
N PRO A 172 23.63 1.25 -19.55
CA PRO A 172 25.07 1.41 -19.48
C PRO A 172 25.64 1.73 -20.88
N SER A 173 26.58 2.67 -20.95
CA SER A 173 27.34 2.97 -22.18
C SER A 173 28.39 1.90 -22.53
N GLN A 174 28.44 0.81 -21.78
CA GLN A 174 29.37 -0.29 -22.06
C GLN A 174 28.95 -0.99 -23.35
N GLY A 175 29.87 -1.02 -24.32
CA GLY A 175 29.69 -1.74 -25.56
C GLY A 175 29.48 -3.22 -25.31
N LYS A 176 28.41 -3.78 -25.87
CA LYS A 176 28.13 -5.21 -25.78
C LYS A 176 28.86 -5.92 -26.92
N VAL A 177 29.74 -6.85 -26.57
CA VAL A 177 30.38 -7.72 -27.55
C VAL A 177 29.34 -8.71 -28.07
N GLN A 178 29.12 -8.71 -29.38
CA GLN A 178 28.19 -9.59 -30.06
C GLN A 178 28.97 -10.64 -30.86
N TYR A 179 28.80 -11.90 -30.48
CA TYR A 179 29.33 -13.04 -31.20
C TYR A 179 28.30 -13.49 -32.23
N VAL A 180 28.60 -13.31 -33.51
CA VAL A 180 27.80 -13.81 -34.62
C VAL A 180 28.47 -15.06 -35.17
N HIS A 181 27.69 -16.10 -35.46
CA HIS A 181 28.24 -17.30 -36.09
C HIS A 181 28.66 -16.97 -37.53
N PRO A 182 29.84 -17.43 -38.02
CA PRO A 182 30.39 -17.01 -39.32
C PRO A 182 29.46 -17.32 -40.51
N VAL A 183 28.64 -18.37 -40.40
CA VAL A 183 27.62 -18.69 -41.43
C VAL A 183 26.52 -17.63 -41.50
N TRP A 184 26.10 -17.08 -40.36
CA TRP A 184 25.07 -16.03 -40.32
C TRP A 184 25.62 -14.67 -40.75
N GLU A 185 26.89 -14.41 -40.45
CA GLU A 185 27.59 -13.22 -40.93
C GLU A 185 27.71 -13.22 -42.46
N ALA A 186 28.13 -14.35 -43.05
CA ALA A 186 28.17 -14.50 -44.50
C ALA A 186 26.79 -14.39 -45.16
N GLN A 187 25.74 -14.96 -44.53
CA GLN A 187 24.36 -14.81 -44.99
C GLN A 187 23.85 -13.37 -44.88
N LEU A 188 24.18 -12.66 -43.81
CA LEU A 188 23.79 -11.27 -43.62
C LEU A 188 24.44 -10.37 -44.67
N ILE A 189 25.73 -10.58 -44.95
CA ILE A 189 26.46 -9.89 -46.01
C ILE A 189 25.81 -10.13 -47.38
N GLN A 190 25.48 -11.39 -47.69
CA GLN A 190 24.81 -11.73 -48.95
C GLN A 190 23.43 -11.05 -49.04
N LEU A 191 22.67 -11.00 -47.94
CA LEU A 191 21.36 -10.33 -47.89
C LEU A 191 21.49 -8.81 -48.05
N ILE A 192 22.55 -8.19 -47.52
CA ILE A 192 22.83 -6.76 -47.71
C ILE A 192 23.14 -6.48 -49.19
N ASP A 193 23.99 -7.30 -49.81
CA ASP A 193 24.43 -7.12 -51.21
C ASP A 193 23.28 -7.37 -52.22
N GLU A 194 22.32 -8.24 -51.89
CA GLU A 194 21.16 -8.57 -52.75
C GLU A 194 19.91 -7.71 -52.47
N ALA A 195 19.85 -6.96 -51.37
CA ALA A 195 18.64 -6.22 -50.97
C ALA A 195 18.37 -5.00 -51.87
N ILE A 196 17.22 -5.03 -52.56
CA ILE A 196 16.73 -3.92 -53.40
C ILE A 196 15.88 -2.93 -52.57
N ASP A 197 15.14 -3.43 -51.57
CA ASP A 197 14.16 -2.67 -50.77
C ASP A 197 14.69 -2.24 -49.38
N GLY A 198 16.01 -2.29 -49.16
CA GLY A 198 16.63 -1.97 -47.86
C GLY A 198 16.36 -3.03 -46.77
N LEU A 199 17.06 -2.91 -45.64
CA LEU A 199 16.92 -3.80 -44.48
C LEU A 199 16.14 -3.10 -43.36
N LYS A 200 15.22 -3.84 -42.73
CA LYS A 200 14.41 -3.31 -41.62
C LYS A 200 15.12 -3.51 -40.29
N LEU A 201 15.46 -2.43 -39.63
CA LEU A 201 15.92 -2.44 -38.24
C LEU A 201 14.69 -2.39 -37.32
N LYS A 202 14.57 -3.36 -36.41
CA LYS A 202 13.50 -3.40 -35.41
C LYS A 202 14.04 -3.21 -34.01
N SER A 203 13.46 -2.29 -33.24
CA SER A 203 13.66 -2.25 -31.79
C SER A 203 12.37 -2.62 -31.08
N ARG A 204 12.53 -3.36 -29.99
CA ARG A 204 11.41 -3.77 -29.13
C ARG A 204 11.72 -3.45 -27.69
N ILE A 205 10.84 -2.68 -27.06
CA ILE A 205 10.92 -2.39 -25.62
C ILE A 205 9.85 -3.18 -24.90
N TYR A 206 10.28 -3.96 -23.90
CA TYR A 206 9.39 -4.69 -23.00
C TYR A 206 9.37 -3.99 -21.65
N LEU A 207 8.20 -3.49 -21.26
CA LEU A 207 7.99 -2.94 -19.93
C LEU A 207 7.14 -3.90 -19.12
N ARG A 208 7.72 -4.37 -18.02
CA ARG A 208 7.05 -5.26 -17.08
C ARG A 208 6.95 -4.56 -15.73
N ARG A 209 5.73 -4.18 -15.34
CA ARG A 209 5.44 -3.63 -14.01
C ARG A 209 5.22 -4.78 -13.03
N MET A 210 6.09 -4.91 -12.02
CA MET A 210 6.02 -5.97 -10.98
C MET A 210 5.77 -5.36 -9.60
N ARG A 211 5.14 -6.10 -8.67
CA ARG A 211 5.04 -5.69 -7.26
C ARG A 211 6.26 -6.19 -6.50
N ILE A 212 6.84 -5.33 -5.64
CA ILE A 212 8.04 -5.59 -4.81
C ILE A 212 7.93 -6.88 -3.96
N GLN A 213 6.71 -7.34 -3.62
CA GLN A 213 6.52 -8.60 -2.89
C GLN A 213 6.89 -9.86 -3.68
N GLU A 214 6.87 -9.85 -5.02
CA GLU A 214 7.16 -11.04 -5.84
C GLU A 214 8.68 -11.34 -5.95
N GLN A 215 9.56 -10.40 -5.58
CA GLN A 215 11.00 -10.54 -5.79
C GLN A 215 11.70 -11.38 -4.71
N LYS A 216 11.08 -11.62 -3.54
CA LYS A 216 11.74 -12.35 -2.44
C LYS A 216 11.83 -13.85 -2.66
N ASP A 217 10.99 -14.43 -3.51
CA ASP A 217 11.03 -15.86 -3.83
C ASP A 217 11.42 -16.01 -5.31
N ASN A 218 12.55 -16.68 -5.58
CA ASN A 218 13.03 -17.05 -6.93
C ASN A 218 12.07 -17.96 -7.73
N LEU A 219 10.86 -18.17 -7.24
CA LEU A 219 9.77 -18.88 -7.89
C LEU A 219 8.71 -17.85 -8.28
N LEU A 220 8.72 -17.48 -9.57
CA LEU A 220 7.66 -16.70 -10.21
C LEU A 220 6.30 -17.36 -9.95
N LYS A 221 5.63 -17.00 -8.85
CA LYS A 221 4.23 -17.34 -8.61
C LYS A 221 3.41 -16.49 -9.56
N LYS A 222 2.79 -17.14 -10.54
CA LYS A 222 1.78 -16.55 -11.42
C LYS A 222 0.60 -16.12 -10.54
N THR A 223 0.57 -14.87 -10.11
CA THR A 223 -0.60 -14.26 -9.50
C THR A 223 -1.51 -13.75 -10.61
N ASP A 224 -2.83 -13.98 -10.50
CA ASP A 224 -3.84 -13.74 -11.55
C ASP A 224 -4.10 -12.25 -11.88
N THR A 225 -3.18 -11.35 -11.55
CA THR A 225 -3.14 -10.04 -12.19
C THR A 225 -2.12 -10.14 -13.30
N THR A 226 -2.58 -10.30 -14.55
CA THR A 226 -1.69 -10.24 -15.73
C THR A 226 -0.71 -9.09 -15.52
N PRO A 227 0.62 -9.35 -15.44
CA PRO A 227 1.56 -8.25 -15.44
C PRO A 227 1.19 -7.39 -16.65
N LEU A 228 1.10 -6.07 -16.44
CA LEU A 228 0.85 -5.16 -17.56
C LEU A 228 2.14 -5.17 -18.38
N GLU A 229 2.27 -6.17 -19.23
CA GLU A 229 3.34 -6.34 -20.19
C GLU A 229 2.94 -5.53 -21.40
N THR A 230 3.51 -4.33 -21.49
CA THR A 230 3.39 -3.52 -22.69
C THR A 230 4.67 -3.70 -23.48
N ALA A 231 4.55 -4.37 -24.62
CA ALA A 231 5.61 -4.45 -25.62
C ALA A 231 5.28 -3.47 -26.74
N ARG A 232 6.27 -2.68 -27.17
CA ARG A 232 6.16 -1.82 -28.33
C ARG A 232 7.32 -2.09 -29.27
N GLU A 233 6.99 -2.12 -30.55
CA GLU A 233 7.93 -2.39 -31.65
C GLU A 233 7.98 -1.18 -32.55
N TRP A 234 9.19 -0.74 -32.87
CA TRP A 234 9.46 0.29 -33.86
C TRP A 234 10.30 -0.34 -34.97
N GLU A 235 9.99 0.02 -36.20
CA GLU A 235 10.68 -0.45 -37.40
C GLU A 235 11.15 0.77 -38.19
N MET A 236 12.41 0.81 -38.61
CA MET A 236 12.91 1.74 -39.63
C MET A 236 13.52 0.96 -40.78
N GLU A 237 13.50 1.55 -41.96
CA GLU A 237 14.24 1.06 -43.12
C GLU A 237 15.61 1.74 -43.15
N ILE A 238 16.67 0.95 -43.26
CA ILE A 238 18.03 1.48 -43.33
C ILE A 238 18.28 2.02 -44.74
N GLU A 239 18.77 3.25 -44.83
CA GLU A 239 19.18 3.85 -46.11
C GLU A 239 20.33 3.08 -46.77
N ARG A 240 20.37 3.10 -48.10
CA ARG A 240 21.34 2.32 -48.88
C ARG A 240 22.80 2.69 -48.60
N GLN A 241 23.10 3.98 -48.36
CA GLN A 241 24.45 4.44 -48.03
C GLN A 241 24.93 3.84 -46.70
N ASN A 242 24.09 3.90 -45.67
CA ASN A 242 24.39 3.31 -44.37
C ASN A 242 24.50 1.77 -44.43
N LEU A 243 23.83 1.12 -45.39
CA LEU A 243 23.94 -0.32 -45.61
C LEU A 243 25.27 -0.73 -46.23
N GLU A 244 25.77 0.05 -47.19
CA GLU A 244 27.07 -0.16 -47.82
C GLU A 244 28.19 0.05 -46.79
N ASP A 245 28.14 1.14 -46.01
CA ASP A 245 29.08 1.40 -44.91
C ASP A 245 29.04 0.30 -43.83
N PHE A 246 27.85 -0.21 -43.49
CA PHE A 246 27.70 -1.31 -42.55
C PHE A 246 28.33 -2.61 -43.08
N SER A 247 28.12 -2.93 -44.36
CA SER A 247 28.75 -4.08 -45.03
C SER A 247 30.28 -3.97 -45.02
N ASP A 248 30.81 -2.76 -45.28
CA ASP A 248 32.24 -2.52 -45.32
C ASP A 248 32.89 -2.71 -43.95
N VAL A 249 32.24 -2.26 -42.87
CA VAL A 249 32.73 -2.48 -41.49
C VAL A 249 32.65 -3.96 -41.10
N LEU A 250 31.62 -4.71 -41.52
CA LEU A 250 31.54 -6.17 -41.29
C LEU A 250 32.62 -6.96 -42.04
N LYS A 251 32.97 -6.54 -43.26
CA LYS A 251 34.02 -7.15 -44.09
C LYS A 251 35.42 -6.72 -43.64
N SER A 252 35.54 -5.58 -42.96
CA SER A 252 36.82 -5.02 -42.59
C SER A 252 37.51 -5.78 -41.46
N THR A 253 38.82 -5.96 -41.63
CA THR A 253 39.72 -6.47 -40.59
C THR A 253 40.43 -5.36 -39.81
N ASN A 254 40.14 -4.09 -40.12
CA ASN A 254 40.80 -2.94 -39.53
C ASN A 254 40.05 -2.45 -38.28
N CYS A 255 40.79 -2.23 -37.20
CA CYS A 255 40.24 -1.82 -35.91
C CYS A 255 39.81 -0.35 -35.83
N SER A 256 40.07 0.42 -36.90
CA SER A 256 39.79 1.86 -36.97
C SER A 256 38.48 2.16 -37.67
N ASP A 257 37.87 1.17 -38.33
CA ASP A 257 36.64 1.37 -39.07
C ASP A 257 35.47 1.38 -38.07
N VAL A 258 34.68 2.45 -38.15
CA VAL A 258 33.56 2.70 -37.24
C VAL A 258 32.33 2.93 -38.09
N PHE A 259 31.28 2.19 -37.79
CA PHE A 259 29.97 2.43 -38.37
C PHE A 259 29.12 3.23 -37.38
N GLU A 260 28.62 4.38 -37.81
CA GLU A 260 27.76 5.26 -37.03
C GLU A 260 26.43 5.45 -37.75
N MET A 261 25.31 5.19 -37.07
CA MET A 261 23.96 5.39 -37.63
C MET A 261 23.08 6.09 -36.60
N ASP A 262 22.30 7.08 -37.03
CA ASP A 262 21.26 7.67 -36.19
C ASP A 262 20.07 6.70 -36.04
N ILE A 263 19.71 6.37 -34.79
CA ILE A 263 18.54 5.54 -34.46
C ILE A 263 17.50 6.32 -33.64
N SER A 264 17.51 7.64 -33.71
CA SER A 264 16.58 8.50 -32.97
C SER A 264 15.11 8.20 -33.27
N GLU A 265 14.80 7.72 -34.48
CA GLU A 265 13.43 7.36 -34.89
C GLU A 265 12.87 6.10 -34.20
N ILE A 266 13.74 5.13 -33.90
CA ILE A 266 13.35 3.86 -33.29
C ILE A 266 13.51 3.89 -31.75
N ILE A 267 14.54 4.56 -31.21
CA ILE A 267 14.81 4.56 -29.77
C ILE A 267 14.31 5.86 -29.13
N ARG A 268 12.98 6.00 -29.00
CA ARG A 268 12.38 7.21 -28.43
C ARG A 268 12.70 7.36 -26.93
N PRO A 269 13.09 8.56 -26.47
CA PRO A 269 13.50 8.79 -25.08
C PRO A 269 12.32 8.92 -24.11
N LEU A 270 11.14 9.30 -24.62
CA LEU A 270 9.96 9.57 -23.81
C LEU A 270 8.89 8.53 -24.09
N ILE A 271 8.61 7.67 -23.10
CA ILE A 271 7.63 6.58 -23.25
C ILE A 271 6.62 6.70 -22.11
N THR A 272 5.37 6.99 -22.46
CA THR A 272 4.28 6.92 -21.49
C THR A 272 3.76 5.50 -21.38
N VAL A 273 3.57 5.02 -20.16
CA VAL A 273 3.05 3.69 -19.86
C VAL A 273 1.65 3.86 -19.29
N PRO A 274 0.61 3.92 -20.14
CA PRO A 274 -0.76 3.98 -19.64
C PRO A 274 -1.17 2.61 -19.09
N ASN A 275 -2.23 2.61 -18.29
CA ASN A 275 -2.87 1.39 -17.82
C ASN A 275 -3.68 0.65 -18.91
N GLY A 276 -3.77 1.20 -20.13
CA GLY A 276 -4.62 0.75 -21.23
C GLY A 276 -3.93 0.57 -22.59
N GLY A 277 -2.61 0.37 -22.63
CA GLY A 277 -1.86 -0.06 -23.82
C GLY A 277 -1.47 1.00 -24.86
N LEU A 278 -1.89 2.25 -24.73
CA LEU A 278 -1.56 3.35 -25.66
C LEU A 278 -0.34 4.19 -25.22
N MET A 279 0.87 3.80 -25.61
CA MET A 279 2.06 4.64 -25.38
C MET A 279 1.94 5.95 -26.18
N TYR A 280 1.82 7.08 -25.50
CA TYR A 280 2.03 8.41 -26.08
C TYR A 280 3.54 8.59 -26.33
N GLU A 281 3.89 8.86 -27.58
CA GLU A 281 5.24 8.85 -28.13
C GLU A 281 5.59 10.23 -28.66
N GLY A 282 6.02 11.12 -27.77
CA GLY A 282 6.58 12.41 -28.16
C GLY A 282 6.96 13.22 -26.94
N PRO A 283 7.99 14.08 -27.01
CA PRO A 283 8.87 14.39 -28.16
C PRO A 283 10.30 13.80 -28.01
N ILE A 284 11.15 14.02 -29.03
CA ILE A 284 12.54 13.53 -29.12
C ILE A 284 13.44 14.43 -28.25
N ILE A 285 14.18 13.83 -27.32
CA ILE A 285 15.14 14.50 -26.43
C ILE A 285 16.54 13.98 -26.77
N GLY A 286 17.26 14.72 -27.60
CA GLY A 286 18.61 14.37 -28.06
C GLY A 286 18.66 13.26 -29.10
N GLU A 287 19.74 13.25 -29.88
CA GLU A 287 20.01 12.24 -30.89
C GLU A 287 20.67 11.01 -30.25
N LYS A 288 20.33 9.82 -30.75
CA LYS A 288 20.91 8.55 -30.31
C LYS A 288 21.57 7.85 -31.47
N GLN A 289 22.86 7.60 -31.33
CA GLN A 289 23.65 6.96 -32.37
C GLN A 289 23.97 5.50 -32.00
N LEU A 290 23.82 4.62 -32.99
CA LEU A 290 24.43 3.29 -33.00
C LEU A 290 25.88 3.43 -33.41
N ILE A 291 26.78 2.89 -32.62
CA ILE A 291 28.19 2.82 -32.97
C ILE A 291 28.58 1.34 -32.96
N LEU A 292 29.03 0.84 -34.12
CA LEU A 292 29.54 -0.53 -34.28
C LEU A 292 31.05 -0.48 -34.57
N LYS A 293 31.82 -1.23 -33.78
CA LYS A 293 33.29 -1.31 -33.90
C LYS A 293 33.75 -2.76 -33.80
N PRO A 294 34.73 -3.22 -34.58
CA PRO A 294 35.32 -4.55 -34.40
C PRO A 294 36.10 -4.66 -33.08
N ASP A 295 35.94 -5.77 -32.33
CA ASP A 295 36.66 -6.03 -31.08
C ASP A 295 38.01 -6.71 -31.36
N CYS A 296 39.07 -5.92 -31.35
CA CYS A 296 40.43 -6.39 -31.64
C CYS A 296 41.20 -6.93 -30.43
N ARG A 297 40.55 -7.15 -29.27
CA ARG A 297 41.26 -7.58 -28.04
C ARG A 297 41.81 -9.01 -28.10
N THR A 298 41.22 -9.90 -28.90
CA THR A 298 41.59 -11.32 -29.01
C THR A 298 41.87 -11.70 -30.46
N ARG A 299 43.09 -11.43 -30.94
CA ARG A 299 43.51 -11.79 -32.30
C ARG A 299 44.06 -13.22 -32.31
N ALA A 300 43.26 -14.18 -32.79
CA ALA A 300 43.72 -15.51 -33.17
C ALA A 300 43.56 -15.66 -34.69
N GLU A 301 44.61 -16.13 -35.37
CA GLU A 301 44.59 -16.29 -36.83
C GLU A 301 43.48 -17.28 -37.25
N GLY A 302 42.59 -16.84 -38.14
CA GLY A 302 41.54 -17.68 -38.73
C GLY A 302 40.17 -17.67 -38.03
N VAL A 303 39.94 -16.81 -37.03
CA VAL A 303 38.65 -16.72 -36.30
C VAL A 303 37.93 -15.40 -36.62
N SER A 304 36.61 -15.45 -36.82
CA SER A 304 35.72 -14.29 -37.03
C SER A 304 35.89 -13.24 -35.93
N VAL A 305 36.06 -11.97 -36.30
CA VAL A 305 36.23 -10.86 -35.35
C VAL A 305 34.86 -10.50 -34.76
N PRO A 306 34.66 -10.58 -33.43
CA PRO A 306 33.39 -10.17 -32.84
C PRO A 306 33.25 -8.64 -32.90
N HIS A 307 32.02 -8.15 -33.01
CA HIS A 307 31.74 -6.72 -33.09
C HIS A 307 31.21 -6.20 -31.75
N VAL A 308 31.65 -5.02 -31.33
CA VAL A 308 31.14 -4.27 -30.19
C VAL A 308 30.07 -3.32 -30.67
N ILE A 309 28.87 -3.46 -30.10
CA ILE A 309 27.76 -2.52 -30.33
C ILE A 309 27.67 -1.60 -29.13
N THR A 310 27.82 -0.29 -29.37
CA THR A 310 27.66 0.79 -28.40
C THR A 310 26.47 1.66 -28.79
N LEU A 311 25.70 2.09 -27.78
CA LEU A 311 24.63 3.07 -27.94
C LEU A 311 25.02 4.31 -27.16
N GLU A 312 25.15 5.44 -27.84
CA GLU A 312 25.49 6.72 -27.23
C GLU A 312 24.37 7.73 -27.46
N GLN A 313 24.13 8.59 -26.48
CA GLN A 313 23.18 9.70 -26.60
C GLN A 313 23.94 11.02 -26.55
N TYR A 314 23.64 11.88 -27.52
CA TYR A 314 24.13 13.25 -27.60
C TYR A 314 23.03 14.22 -27.18
N GLY A 315 23.32 15.09 -26.22
CA GLY A 315 22.38 16.12 -25.77
C GLY A 315 22.28 17.24 -26.80
N MET A 316 21.07 17.50 -27.32
CA MET A 316 20.80 18.63 -28.21
C MET A 316 20.20 19.83 -27.47
N SER A 317 20.63 21.03 -27.85
CA SER A 317 20.01 22.31 -27.55
C SER A 317 18.64 22.41 -28.21
N HIS A 318 17.82 23.34 -27.72
CA HIS A 318 16.58 23.77 -28.35
C HIS A 318 16.74 24.20 -29.82
N ASP A 319 17.94 24.61 -30.23
CA ASP A 319 18.26 25.08 -31.58
C ASP A 319 18.88 23.99 -32.49
N GLY A 320 18.88 22.73 -32.05
CA GLY A 320 19.48 21.62 -32.82
C GLY A 320 21.02 21.54 -32.76
N SER A 321 21.66 22.34 -31.92
CA SER A 321 23.12 22.26 -31.67
C SER A 321 23.45 21.21 -30.60
N VAL A 322 24.45 20.37 -30.84
CA VAL A 322 24.91 19.35 -29.87
C VAL A 322 25.64 20.04 -28.71
N ILE A 323 25.10 19.99 -27.49
CA ILE A 323 25.68 20.65 -26.30
C ILE A 323 26.52 19.69 -25.44
N SER A 324 26.23 18.38 -25.40
CA SER A 324 26.87 17.47 -24.44
C SER A 324 27.83 16.45 -25.07
N ALA A 325 28.86 16.09 -24.30
CA ALA A 325 29.70 14.93 -24.55
C ALA A 325 28.86 13.63 -24.59
N ALA A 326 29.33 12.64 -25.35
CA ALA A 326 28.71 11.32 -25.49
C ALA A 326 28.39 10.70 -24.12
N GLY A 327 27.11 10.42 -23.89
CA GLY A 327 26.59 9.92 -22.61
C GLY A 327 25.85 8.61 -22.75
N ALA A 328 25.66 7.95 -21.60
CA ALA A 328 24.80 6.78 -21.48
C ALA A 328 23.35 7.11 -21.88
N PRO A 329 22.67 6.29 -22.71
CA PRO A 329 21.33 6.59 -23.17
C PRO A 329 20.32 6.54 -22.02
N GLN A 330 19.56 7.62 -21.90
CA GLN A 330 18.56 7.84 -20.87
C GLN A 330 17.15 7.66 -21.43
N PHE A 331 16.29 7.05 -20.63
CA PHE A 331 14.88 6.81 -20.92
C PHE A 331 14.05 7.39 -19.78
N LEU A 332 13.07 8.21 -20.14
CA LEU A 332 12.11 8.78 -19.21
C LEU A 332 10.77 8.06 -19.40
N PHE A 333 10.41 7.26 -18.40
CA PHE A 333 9.17 6.52 -18.37
C PHE A 333 8.11 7.27 -17.56
N PHE A 334 7.00 7.61 -18.19
CA PHE A 334 5.86 8.21 -17.50
C PHE A 334 4.93 7.09 -17.07
N VAL A 335 5.05 6.72 -15.80
CA VAL A 335 4.32 5.61 -15.20
C VAL A 335 3.04 6.17 -14.60
N SER A 336 1.92 5.93 -15.28
CA SER A 336 0.61 6.30 -14.74
C SER A 336 0.40 5.68 -13.35
N LYS A 337 0.00 6.50 -12.37
CA LYS A 337 -0.34 6.01 -11.03
C LYS A 337 -1.46 4.98 -11.17
N VAL A 338 -1.26 3.81 -10.59
CA VAL A 338 -2.31 2.80 -10.46
C VAL A 338 -2.98 3.01 -9.13
N SER A 339 -4.30 3.05 -9.11
CA SER A 339 -5.02 2.89 -7.84
C SER A 339 -4.55 1.60 -7.17
N SER A 340 -4.14 1.66 -5.90
CA SER A 340 -3.64 0.49 -5.19
C SER A 340 -4.59 -0.69 -5.35
N SER A 341 -4.05 -1.89 -5.46
CA SER A 341 -4.80 -3.08 -5.84
C SER A 341 -5.81 -3.54 -4.78
N TYR A 342 -5.72 -2.98 -3.56
CA TYR A 342 -6.76 -3.11 -2.55
C TYR A 342 -8.10 -2.51 -2.98
N LEU A 343 -8.08 -1.43 -3.77
CA LEU A 343 -9.29 -0.79 -4.31
C LEU A 343 -9.89 -1.57 -5.49
N ARG A 344 -9.06 -2.29 -6.25
CA ARG A 344 -9.48 -3.09 -7.41
C ARG A 344 -10.05 -4.46 -7.02
N LEU A 345 -9.55 -5.06 -5.94
CA LEU A 345 -10.07 -6.32 -5.37
C LEU A 345 -11.53 -6.18 -4.89
N LEU A 346 -11.95 -4.97 -4.54
CA LEU A 346 -13.25 -4.72 -3.93
C LEU A 346 -14.36 -4.30 -4.90
N ASN A 347 -14.10 -4.10 -6.20
CA ASN A 347 -15.12 -3.75 -7.21
C ASN A 347 -16.14 -2.70 -6.73
N ILE A 348 -15.64 -1.72 -5.99
CA ILE A 348 -16.45 -0.77 -5.21
C ILE A 348 -16.45 0.56 -5.96
N SER A 349 -17.62 0.97 -6.44
CA SER A 349 -17.84 2.27 -7.08
C SER A 349 -17.39 3.43 -6.18
N THR A 350 -17.03 4.57 -6.77
CA THR A 350 -16.69 5.86 -6.13
C THR A 350 -17.44 6.22 -4.83
N PRO A 351 -18.76 5.94 -4.68
CA PRO A 351 -19.46 6.15 -3.40
C PRO A 351 -18.97 5.27 -2.22
N SER A 352 -18.48 4.06 -2.45
CA SER A 352 -17.97 3.21 -1.36
C SER A 352 -16.55 3.59 -0.93
N LEU A 353 -15.78 4.32 -1.75
CA LEU A 353 -14.53 4.95 -1.35
C LEU A 353 -14.77 6.10 -0.36
N VAL A 354 -15.79 6.92 -0.61
CA VAL A 354 -16.26 7.91 0.36
C VAL A 354 -16.69 7.23 1.64
N MET A 355 -17.39 6.08 1.58
CA MET A 355 -17.73 5.31 2.78
C MET A 355 -16.51 4.75 3.51
N THR A 356 -15.46 4.32 2.82
CA THR A 356 -14.22 3.86 3.46
C THR A 356 -13.41 5.01 4.04
N PHE A 357 -13.33 6.16 3.36
CA PHE A 357 -12.69 7.36 3.89
C PHE A 357 -13.48 7.93 5.06
N VAL A 358 -14.82 7.89 5.00
CA VAL A 358 -15.69 8.21 6.14
C VAL A 358 -15.50 7.19 7.24
N MET A 359 -15.35 5.89 6.96
CA MET A 359 -15.05 4.87 7.99
C MET A 359 -13.69 5.09 8.64
N VAL A 360 -12.64 5.33 7.85
CA VAL A 360 -11.27 5.59 8.33
C VAL A 360 -11.18 6.94 9.02
N TYR A 361 -11.90 7.96 8.53
CA TYR A 361 -12.03 9.25 9.19
C TYR A 361 -12.84 9.14 10.47
N LEU A 362 -13.90 8.32 10.53
CA LEU A 362 -14.65 8.03 11.75
C LEU A 362 -13.81 7.20 12.73
N LEU A 363 -12.99 6.27 12.25
CA LEU A 363 -12.04 5.51 13.05
C LEU A 363 -10.94 6.43 13.61
N SER A 364 -10.43 7.35 12.80
CA SER A 364 -9.46 8.38 13.17
C SER A 364 -10.06 9.45 14.09
N PHE A 365 -11.33 9.83 13.87
CA PHE A 365 -12.09 10.77 14.70
C PHE A 365 -12.41 10.15 16.05
N LYS A 366 -12.78 8.86 16.09
CA LYS A 366 -12.92 8.10 17.34
C LYS A 366 -11.58 7.95 18.05
N LEU A 367 -10.49 7.61 17.35
CA LEU A 367 -9.13 7.60 17.92
C LEU A 367 -8.76 8.96 18.51
N ARG A 368 -9.13 10.05 17.84
CA ARG A 368 -8.98 11.41 18.37
C ARG A 368 -9.91 11.69 19.54
N ASP A 369 -11.14 11.19 19.60
CA ASP A 369 -12.07 11.33 20.74
C ASP A 369 -11.58 10.52 21.97
N ILE A 370 -10.92 9.37 21.73
CA ILE A 370 -10.28 8.54 22.77
C ILE A 370 -9.01 9.21 23.32
N LEU A 371 -8.25 9.91 22.46
CA LEU A 371 -6.99 10.58 22.81
C LEU A 371 -7.17 12.05 23.25
N MET A 372 -8.21 12.73 22.76
CA MET A 372 -8.56 14.14 23.04
C MET A 372 -9.99 14.21 23.60
N THR A 373 -10.01 14.27 24.92
CA THR A 373 -11.12 14.37 25.86
C THR A 373 -12.12 15.51 25.62
N LYS A 374 -13.42 15.23 25.80
CA LYS A 374 -14.42 16.23 26.22
C LYS A 374 -14.47 16.35 27.75
N PRO A 375 -14.81 17.54 28.31
CA PRO A 375 -14.78 17.79 29.76
C PRO A 375 -15.85 17.04 30.59
N PHE A 376 -16.92 16.53 29.99
CA PHE A 376 -17.92 15.68 30.68
C PHE A 376 -17.35 14.29 31.04
N GLU A 377 -16.24 13.89 30.41
CA GLU A 377 -15.59 12.60 30.58
C GLU A 377 -14.66 12.56 31.81
N LEU A 378 -14.24 13.71 32.36
CA LEU A 378 -13.30 13.74 33.50
C LEU A 378 -13.91 13.09 34.75
N THR A 379 -15.19 13.37 35.03
CA THR A 379 -15.92 12.74 36.14
C THR A 379 -16.06 11.25 35.94
N PHE A 380 -16.20 10.78 34.69
CA PHE A 380 -16.36 9.35 34.39
C PHE A 380 -15.01 8.60 34.42
N ARG A 381 -13.95 9.21 33.88
CA ARG A 381 -12.60 8.63 33.79
C ARG A 381 -11.92 8.53 35.16
N GLU A 382 -12.24 9.44 36.08
CA GLU A 382 -11.76 9.43 37.47
C GLU A 382 -12.71 8.75 38.47
N LEU A 383 -13.59 7.83 38.00
CA LEU A 383 -14.41 7.03 38.91
C LEU A 383 -13.53 6.26 39.91
N GLY A 384 -13.97 6.24 41.18
CA GLY A 384 -13.38 5.43 42.25
C GLY A 384 -13.62 3.93 42.02
N ASP A 385 -14.57 3.34 42.76
CA ASP A 385 -14.96 1.93 42.56
C ASP A 385 -16.18 1.83 41.62
N PRO A 386 -16.02 1.39 40.35
CA PRO A 386 -17.12 1.22 39.40
C PRO A 386 -17.96 -0.05 39.67
N SER A 387 -17.57 -0.91 40.63
CA SER A 387 -18.16 -2.24 40.81
C SER A 387 -19.68 -2.22 41.06
N ARG A 388 -20.18 -1.20 41.78
CA ARG A 388 -21.62 -1.09 42.05
C ARG A 388 -22.43 -0.74 40.81
N LEU A 389 -21.90 0.13 39.95
CA LEU A 389 -22.55 0.49 38.68
C LEU A 389 -22.53 -0.69 37.70
N ILE A 390 -21.43 -1.44 37.64
CA ILE A 390 -21.36 -2.67 36.83
C ILE A 390 -22.39 -3.70 37.29
N ARG A 391 -22.56 -3.86 38.62
CA ARG A 391 -23.62 -4.72 39.17
C ARG A 391 -25.00 -4.24 38.76
N LEU A 392 -25.25 -2.92 38.78
CA LEU A 392 -26.52 -2.36 38.32
C LEU A 392 -26.78 -2.67 36.83
N CYS A 393 -25.78 -2.50 35.95
CA CYS A 393 -25.89 -2.89 34.53
C CYS A 393 -26.15 -4.40 34.33
N SER A 394 -25.49 -5.25 35.13
CA SER A 394 -25.75 -6.69 35.14
C SER A 394 -27.15 -7.04 35.66
N SER A 395 -27.66 -6.33 36.66
CA SER A 395 -29.03 -6.48 37.15
C SER A 395 -30.07 -6.06 36.11
N ILE A 396 -29.82 -4.99 35.34
CA ILE A 396 -30.69 -4.61 34.21
C ILE A 396 -30.75 -5.73 33.18
N SER A 397 -29.59 -6.30 32.82
CA SER A 397 -29.51 -7.42 31.86
C SER A 397 -30.24 -8.66 32.39
N SER A 398 -30.10 -8.95 33.68
CA SER A 398 -30.78 -10.07 34.34
C SER A 398 -32.31 -9.88 34.40
N ALA A 399 -32.78 -8.66 34.68
CA ALA A 399 -34.21 -8.33 34.68
C ALA A 399 -34.83 -8.50 33.27
N ARG A 400 -34.08 -8.10 32.23
CA ARG A 400 -34.48 -8.30 30.82
C ARG A 400 -34.63 -9.78 30.48
N GLU A 401 -33.66 -10.61 30.86
CA GLU A 401 -33.73 -12.06 30.61
C GLU A 401 -34.88 -12.73 31.39
N ALA A 402 -35.18 -12.24 32.59
CA ALA A 402 -36.32 -12.68 33.38
C ALA A 402 -37.67 -12.16 32.85
N LYS A 403 -37.68 -11.33 31.80
CA LYS A 403 -38.87 -10.66 31.24
C LYS A 403 -39.62 -9.79 32.25
N LEU A 404 -38.91 -9.27 33.26
CA LEU A 404 -39.43 -8.33 34.24
C LEU A 404 -39.21 -6.90 33.74
N TYR A 405 -40.05 -6.50 32.80
CA TYR A 405 -39.92 -5.26 32.03
C TYR A 405 -40.10 -3.99 32.86
N ASP A 406 -40.98 -4.01 33.87
CA ASP A 406 -41.16 -2.88 34.79
C ASP A 406 -39.88 -2.63 35.59
N LEU A 407 -39.27 -3.72 36.09
CA LEU A 407 -38.00 -3.67 36.81
C LEU A 407 -36.85 -3.21 35.91
N GLU A 408 -36.82 -3.63 34.65
CA GLU A 408 -35.84 -3.15 33.67
C GLU A 408 -35.91 -1.62 33.52
N HIS A 409 -37.13 -1.09 33.35
CA HIS A 409 -37.36 0.34 33.19
C HIS A 409 -36.94 1.14 34.44
N ASP A 410 -37.34 0.67 35.62
CA ASP A 410 -37.00 1.31 36.90
C ASP A 410 -35.49 1.31 37.18
N LEU A 411 -34.82 0.18 36.92
CA LEU A 411 -33.36 0.07 37.10
C LEU A 411 -32.60 0.94 36.10
N TYR A 412 -33.06 1.04 34.85
CA TYR A 412 -32.49 1.96 33.87
C TYR A 412 -32.70 3.43 34.27
N GLY A 413 -33.90 3.80 34.73
CA GLY A 413 -34.19 5.13 35.26
C GLY A 413 -33.27 5.50 36.43
N LYS A 414 -33.03 4.55 37.35
CA LYS A 414 -32.06 4.70 38.44
C LYS A 414 -30.63 4.90 37.95
N LEU A 415 -30.20 4.15 36.92
CA LEU A 415 -28.88 4.30 36.32
C LEU A 415 -28.70 5.70 35.73
N ILE A 416 -29.66 6.16 34.92
CA ILE A 416 -29.62 7.50 34.31
C ILE A 416 -29.66 8.61 35.35
N TYR A 417 -30.46 8.46 36.42
CA TYR A 417 -30.50 9.41 37.52
C TYR A 417 -29.12 9.59 38.18
N ILE A 418 -28.43 8.49 38.47
CA ILE A 418 -27.08 8.51 39.05
C ILE A 418 -26.09 9.19 38.09
N LEU A 419 -26.20 8.93 36.79
CA LEU A 419 -25.29 9.48 35.77
C LEU A 419 -25.55 10.95 35.45
N ARG A 420 -26.78 11.45 35.69
CA ARG A 420 -27.14 12.85 35.48
C ARG A 420 -26.57 13.78 36.55
N SER A 421 -26.32 13.29 37.77
CA SER A 421 -25.78 14.10 38.87
C SER A 421 -24.41 13.60 39.33
N SER A 422 -23.38 14.42 39.12
CA SER A 422 -21.99 14.13 39.52
C SER A 422 -21.85 13.88 41.03
N GLU A 423 -22.64 14.55 41.87
CA GLU A 423 -22.62 14.34 43.31
C GLU A 423 -23.13 12.93 43.68
N THR A 424 -24.24 12.51 43.08
CA THR A 424 -24.79 11.17 43.31
C THR A 424 -23.86 10.08 42.78
N LEU A 425 -23.22 10.32 41.62
CA LEU A 425 -22.22 9.44 41.03
C LEU A 425 -21.04 9.24 41.98
N ILE A 426 -20.46 10.35 42.47
CA ILE A 426 -19.34 10.30 43.43
C ILE A 426 -19.74 9.51 44.68
N ARG A 427 -20.88 9.83 45.32
CA ARG A 427 -21.38 9.11 46.50
C ARG A 427 -21.57 7.62 46.22
N TYR A 428 -22.02 7.26 45.03
CA TYR A 428 -22.25 5.86 44.64
C TYR A 428 -20.94 5.09 44.36
N THR A 429 -19.90 5.76 43.87
CA THR A 429 -18.59 5.19 43.49
C THR A 429 -17.49 5.41 44.53
N GLN A 430 -17.83 5.90 45.72
CA GLN A 430 -16.87 6.11 46.81
C GLN A 430 -16.14 4.81 47.17
N TYR A 431 -14.81 4.91 47.28
CA TYR A 431 -13.96 3.83 47.76
C TYR A 431 -14.27 3.58 49.24
N LYS A 432 -14.72 2.37 49.60
CA LYS A 432 -14.74 1.97 51.01
C LYS A 432 -13.31 1.68 51.42
N MET A 433 -12.63 2.64 52.05
CA MET A 433 -11.34 2.43 52.71
C MET A 433 -11.50 1.57 53.98
N LYS A 434 -12.12 0.39 53.88
CA LYS A 434 -12.36 -0.47 55.06
C LYS A 434 -11.16 -1.35 55.42
N ASN A 435 -10.20 -1.54 54.51
CA ASN A 435 -9.07 -2.45 54.69
C ASN A 435 -7.75 -1.82 54.19
N ILE A 436 -7.39 -0.64 54.68
CA ILE A 436 -5.99 -0.18 54.64
C ILE A 436 -5.61 0.03 56.11
N VAL A 437 -5.07 -1.03 56.71
CA VAL A 437 -4.30 -1.00 57.96
C VAL A 437 -2.86 -1.26 57.57
#